data_AF-A0A5K1FMU0-F1
#
_entry.id   AF-A0A5K1FMU0-F1
#
_cell.length_a   1.000
_cell.length_b   1.000
_cell.length_c   1.000
_cell.angle_alpha   90.00
_cell.angle_beta   90.00
_cell.angle_gamma   90.00
#
_symmetry.space_group_name_H-M   'P 1'
#
loop_
_entity.id
_entity.type
_entity.pdbx_description
1 polymer ?
#
loop_
_entity_poly.entity_id
_entity_poly.type
_entity_poly.pdbx_seq_one_letter_code
_entity_poly.pdbx_strand_id
1 'polypeptide(L)'
;AEVRAFFDVHEQEGSHPGGIHLEMTGQNVTECIGGSRTVTYDDLSSRYHTHCDPRLNASQSLELAFIIAERLRKRRIASNPLSPPIPAAI
;
A
#
# COMPACT_ATOMS: atom_id res chain seq x y z
N ALA A 1 -6.04 -5.78 -2.74
CA ALA A 1 -6.47 -7.14 -2.38
C ALA A 1 -5.26 -7.99 -1.99
N GLU A 2 -4.27 -8.12 -2.88
CA GLU A 2 -3.07 -8.95 -2.68
C GLU A 2 -2.28 -8.65 -1.41
N VAL A 3 -1.91 -7.38 -1.15
CA VAL A 3 -1.18 -7.02 0.08
C VAL A 3 -1.94 -7.45 1.33
N ARG A 4 -3.27 -7.39 1.35
CA ARG A 4 -4.06 -7.86 2.51
C ARG A 4 -3.91 -9.36 2.68
N ALA A 5 -4.08 -10.12 1.59
CA ALA A 5 -3.94 -11.57 1.58
C ALA A 5 -2.52 -12.02 1.97
N PHE A 6 -1.48 -11.32 1.52
CA PHE A 6 -0.09 -11.55 1.94
C PHE A 6 0.05 -11.48 3.47
N PHE A 7 -0.50 -10.44 4.11
CA PHE A 7 -0.53 -10.37 5.58
C PHE A 7 -1.38 -11.48 6.21
N ASP A 8 -2.55 -11.81 5.65
CA ASP A 8 -3.43 -12.84 6.19
C ASP A 8 -2.76 -14.23 6.20
N VAL A 9 -2.06 -14.58 5.12
CA VAL A 9 -1.30 -15.85 5.03
C VAL A 9 -0.17 -15.87 6.05
N HIS A 10 0.62 -14.78 6.17
CA HIS A 10 1.69 -14.73 7.16
C HIS A 10 1.16 -14.82 8.60
N GLU A 11 0.01 -14.22 8.90
CA GLU A 11 -0.66 -14.34 10.20
C GLU A 11 -1.12 -15.78 10.49
N GLN A 12 -1.70 -16.47 9.49
CA GLN A 12 -2.15 -17.87 9.62
C GLN A 12 -0.98 -18.84 9.79
N GLU A 13 0.11 -18.65 9.04
CA GLU A 13 1.28 -19.53 9.07
C GLU A 13 2.26 -19.18 10.20
N GLY A 14 1.96 -18.17 11.02
CA GLY A 14 2.85 -17.71 12.10
C GLY A 14 4.20 -17.17 11.60
N SER A 15 4.30 -16.79 10.34
CA SER A 15 5.52 -16.35 9.68
C SER A 15 5.62 -14.81 9.63
N HIS A 16 6.80 -14.30 9.28
CA HIS A 16 7.06 -12.85 9.28
C HIS A 16 6.85 -12.24 7.87
N PRO A 17 5.93 -11.28 7.69
CA PRO A 17 5.76 -10.56 6.43
C PRO A 17 6.93 -9.58 6.22
N GLY A 18 7.98 -10.02 5.54
CA GLY A 18 9.29 -9.37 5.52
C GLY A 18 9.43 -8.10 4.66
N GLY A 19 8.48 -7.81 3.78
CA GLY A 19 8.53 -6.62 2.95
C GLY A 19 7.54 -6.66 1.80
N ILE A 20 7.42 -5.53 1.11
CA ILE A 20 6.58 -5.37 -0.08
C ILE A 20 7.43 -4.65 -1.13
N HIS A 21 7.36 -5.12 -2.37
CA HIS A 21 7.99 -4.49 -3.53
C HIS A 21 6.90 -3.82 -4.37
N LEU A 22 7.10 -2.55 -4.73
CA LEU A 22 6.13 -1.77 -5.52
C LEU A 22 6.84 -1.04 -6.65
N GLU A 23 6.18 -0.97 -7.80
CA GLU A 23 6.54 0.00 -8.84
C GLU A 23 5.77 1.30 -8.60
N MET A 24 6.50 2.39 -8.34
CA MET A 24 5.90 3.66 -7.97
C MET A 24 6.67 4.86 -8.52
N THR A 25 6.01 6.00 -8.57
CA THR A 25 6.61 7.29 -8.92
C THR A 25 6.02 8.42 -8.06
N GLY A 26 6.85 9.40 -7.72
CA GLY A 26 6.41 10.64 -7.07
C GLY A 26 5.66 11.59 -8.02
N GLN A 27 5.61 11.28 -9.31
CA GLN A 27 4.91 12.07 -10.32
C GLN A 27 3.39 11.84 -10.28
N ASN A 28 2.64 12.86 -10.70
CA ASN A 28 1.18 12.77 -10.81
C ASN A 28 0.77 12.08 -12.11
N VAL A 29 0.93 10.76 -12.16
CA VAL A 29 0.59 9.88 -13.30
C VAL A 29 -0.75 9.19 -13.10
N THR A 30 -1.35 8.76 -14.21
CA THR A 30 -2.60 8.00 -14.27
C THR A 30 -2.33 6.62 -14.88
N GLU A 31 -1.38 5.87 -14.31
CA GLU A 31 -0.97 4.57 -14.84
C GLU A 31 -1.78 3.42 -14.22
N CYS A 32 -2.11 3.50 -12.92
CA CYS A 32 -2.97 2.52 -12.24
C CYS A 32 -4.38 3.09 -11.95
N ILE A 33 -5.42 2.31 -12.19
CA ILE A 33 -6.81 2.67 -11.88
C ILE A 33 -7.12 2.63 -10.38
N GLY A 34 -8.11 3.41 -9.95
CA GLY A 34 -8.57 3.47 -8.57
C GLY A 34 -7.73 4.40 -7.66
N GLY A 35 -7.67 4.07 -6.38
CA GLY A 35 -7.12 4.92 -5.33
C GLY A 35 -8.07 6.06 -4.93
N SER A 36 -7.71 6.78 -3.88
CA SER A 36 -8.52 7.89 -3.31
C SER A 36 -8.92 8.99 -4.31
N ARG A 37 -8.05 9.33 -5.28
CA ARG A 37 -8.35 10.31 -6.34
C ARG A 37 -9.12 9.72 -7.54
N THR A 38 -9.52 8.44 -7.44
CA THR A 38 -10.25 7.64 -8.43
C THR A 38 -9.74 7.88 -9.86
N VAL A 39 -8.60 7.26 -10.20
CA VAL A 39 -8.16 7.18 -11.60
C VAL A 39 -9.08 6.22 -12.35
N THR A 40 -9.80 6.72 -13.35
CA THR A 40 -10.68 5.92 -14.20
C THR A 40 -9.94 5.36 -15.41
N TYR A 41 -10.61 4.52 -16.20
CA TYR A 41 -10.03 3.98 -17.42
C TYR A 41 -9.75 5.08 -18.46
N ASP A 42 -10.63 6.08 -18.55
CA ASP A 42 -10.48 7.20 -19.49
C ASP A 42 -9.28 8.09 -19.14
N ASP A 43 -8.97 8.20 -17.84
CA ASP A 43 -7.85 8.98 -17.34
C ASP A 43 -6.48 8.40 -17.72
N LEU A 44 -6.42 7.11 -18.08
CA LEU A 44 -5.17 6.42 -18.43
C LEU A 44 -4.49 7.10 -19.63
N SER A 45 -5.28 7.58 -20.60
CA SER A 45 -4.76 8.25 -21.81
C SER A 45 -4.06 9.58 -21.54
N SER A 46 -4.27 10.20 -20.38
CA SER A 46 -3.81 11.56 -20.10
C SER A 46 -2.32 11.64 -19.71
N ARG A 47 -1.79 10.65 -18.98
CA ARG A 47 -0.44 10.66 -18.39
C ARG A 47 0.19 9.28 -18.26
N TYR A 48 -0.06 8.40 -19.22
CA TYR A 48 0.69 7.14 -19.36
C TYR A 48 2.05 7.42 -19.99
N HIS A 49 3.09 7.58 -19.17
CA HIS A 49 4.41 8.05 -19.62
C HIS A 49 5.46 6.95 -19.74
N THR A 50 5.11 5.69 -19.48
CA THR A 50 6.04 4.56 -19.54
C THR A 50 5.66 3.61 -20.67
N HIS A 51 6.67 2.97 -21.26
CA HIS A 51 6.48 1.77 -22.09
C HIS A 51 6.54 0.47 -21.25
N CYS A 52 6.75 0.61 -19.94
CA CYS A 52 6.83 -0.48 -18.97
C CYS A 52 5.49 -0.68 -18.26
N ASP A 53 5.49 -1.50 -17.21
CA ASP A 53 4.32 -1.72 -16.37
C ASP A 53 3.81 -0.41 -15.71
N PRO A 54 2.50 -0.30 -15.47
CA PRO A 54 1.91 0.88 -14.85
C PRO A 54 2.29 1.03 -13.38
N ARG A 55 2.78 2.23 -13.01
CA ARG A 55 3.27 2.53 -11.65
C ARG A 55 2.22 3.21 -10.80
N LEU A 56 2.31 3.00 -9.49
CA LEU A 56 1.53 3.77 -8.51
C LEU A 56 1.98 5.23 -8.50
N ASN A 57 1.03 6.17 -8.53
CA ASN A 57 1.33 7.57 -8.27
C ASN A 57 1.55 7.84 -6.77
N ALA A 58 1.97 9.05 -6.43
CA ALA A 58 2.28 9.45 -5.05
C ALA A 58 1.11 9.22 -4.08
N SER A 59 -0.12 9.56 -4.47
CA SER A 59 -1.31 9.41 -3.61
C SER A 59 -1.64 7.94 -3.38
N GLN A 60 -1.62 7.11 -4.43
CA GLN A 60 -1.86 5.67 -4.33
C GLN A 60 -0.78 4.97 -3.48
N SER A 61 0.47 5.39 -3.63
CA SER A 61 1.60 4.86 -2.86
C SER A 61 1.47 5.19 -1.37
N LEU A 62 1.09 6.42 -1.04
CA LEU A 62 0.91 6.85 0.34
C LEU A 62 -0.29 6.16 1.00
N GLU A 63 -1.39 6.00 0.27
CA GLU A 63 -2.56 5.25 0.72
C GLU A 63 -2.20 3.81 1.08
N LEU A 64 -1.44 3.13 0.22
CA LEU A 64 -0.98 1.77 0.48
C LEU A 64 -0.03 1.71 1.69
N ALA A 65 0.85 2.70 1.86
CA ALA A 65 1.74 2.79 3.02
C ALA A 65 0.96 2.88 4.34
N PHE A 66 -0.13 3.66 4.39
CA PHE A 66 -0.98 3.73 5.58
C PHE A 66 -1.69 2.40 5.89
N ILE A 67 -2.17 1.69 4.87
CA ILE A 67 -2.80 0.36 5.04
C ILE A 67 -1.78 -0.63 5.63
N ILE A 68 -0.55 -0.63 5.12
CA ILE A 68 0.54 -1.49 5.61
C ILE A 68 0.91 -1.13 7.06
N ALA A 69 1.05 0.16 7.36
CA ALA A 69 1.37 0.65 8.69
C ALA A 69 0.31 0.23 9.72
N GLU A 70 -0.98 0.29 9.35
CA GLU A 70 -2.08 -0.16 10.21
C GLU A 70 -1.97 -1.66 10.53
N ARG A 71 -1.67 -2.49 9.52
CA ARG A 71 -1.49 -3.95 9.68
C ARG A 71 -0.30 -4.27 10.59
N LEU A 72 0.84 -3.63 10.38
CA LEU A 72 2.02 -3.79 11.23
C LEU A 72 1.75 -3.36 12.68
N ARG A 73 1.02 -2.25 12.87
CA ARG A 73 0.62 -1.78 14.21
C ARG A 73 -0.27 -2.79 14.92
N LYS A 74 -1.29 -3.33 14.24
CA LYS A 74 -2.19 -4.37 14.80
C LYS A 74 -1.40 -5.60 15.24
N ARG A 75 -0.50 -6.12 14.39
CA ARG A 75 0.37 -7.25 14.73
C ARG A 75 1.25 -6.96 15.94
N ARG A 76 1.85 -5.77 16.02
CA ARG A 76 2.70 -5.39 17.15
C ARG A 76 1.92 -5.36 18.47
N ILE A 77 0.73 -4.76 18.48
CA ILE A 77 -0.14 -4.72 19.67
C ILE A 77 -0.54 -6.14 20.09
N ALA A 78 -0.88 -7.01 19.14
CA ALA A 78 -1.19 -8.41 19.42
C ALA A 78 0.02 -9.18 19.99
N SER A 79 1.23 -8.92 19.50
CA SER A 79 2.46 -9.57 20.00
C SER A 79 2.98 -9.01 21.33
N ASN A 80 2.67 -7.76 21.67
CA ASN A 80 3.11 -7.11 22.90
C ASN A 80 2.06 -6.08 23.39
N PRO A 81 1.08 -6.52 24.19
CA PRO A 81 -0.06 -5.70 24.64
C PRO A 81 0.33 -4.48 25.49
N LEU A 82 1.53 -4.49 26.07
CA LEU A 82 2.04 -3.42 26.92
C LEU A 82 2.76 -2.31 26.13
N SER A 83 2.88 -2.44 24.81
CA SER A 83 3.53 -1.41 23.98
C SER A 83 2.59 -0.23 23.73
N PRO A 84 2.99 1.02 24.03
CA PRO A 84 2.14 2.19 23.78
C PRO A 84 1.86 2.32 22.27
N PRO A 85 0.65 2.75 21.87
CA PRO A 85 0.35 3.02 20.48
C PRO A 85 1.29 4.12 19.96
N ILE A 86 1.94 3.90 18.80
CA ILE A 86 2.60 5.00 18.09
C ILE A 86 1.47 5.96 17.67
N PRO A 87 1.62 7.29 17.89
CA PRO A 87 0.66 8.27 17.39
C PRO A 87 0.35 8.01 15.91
N ALA A 88 -0.93 8.03 15.54
CA ALA A 88 -1.27 8.04 14.12
C ALA A 88 -0.56 9.24 13.49
N ALA A 89 0.37 8.99 12.58
CA ALA A 89 1.11 10.04 11.90
C ALA A 89 0.11 10.93 11.15
N ILE A 90 0.07 12.21 11.55
CA ILE A 90 -0.48 13.33 10.79
C ILE A 90 0.70 14.16 10.29
#